data_AF-A0A3D4UQU0-F1
#
_entry.id   AF-A0A3D4UQU0-F1
#
_cell.length_a   1.000
_cell.length_b   1.000
_cell.length_c   1.000
_cell.angle_alpha   90.00
_cell.angle_beta   90.00
_cell.angle_gamma   90.00
#
_symmetry.space_group_name_H-M   'P 1'
#
loop_
_entity.id
_entity.type
_entity.pdbx_description
1 polymer ?
#
loop_
_entity_poly.entity_id
_entity_poly.type
_entity_poly.pdbx_seq_one_letter_code
_entity_poly.pdbx_strand_id
1 'polypeptide(L)'
;MVQTGENMFEYAGDVYRSSYRTIDELFEIIKDARARDAYKLYVEYDESKGFPISIDIDYIKNAVDDEVFYSVSEYQEYRATIF
;
A
#
# COMPACT_ATOMS: atom_id res chain seq x y z
N MET A 1 25.42 -16.39 22.19
CA MET A 1 24.38 -16.90 21.26
C MET A 1 24.78 -16.40 19.89
N VAL A 2 25.11 -17.30 18.97
CA VAL A 2 25.58 -16.94 17.62
C VAL A 2 24.34 -16.70 16.76
N GLN A 3 24.12 -15.48 16.30
CA GLN A 3 23.11 -15.18 15.26
C GLN A 3 23.65 -15.72 13.94
N THR A 4 23.12 -16.86 13.49
CA THR A 4 23.38 -17.41 12.17
C THR A 4 22.67 -16.53 11.14
N GLY A 5 23.36 -16.20 10.05
CA GLY A 5 22.94 -15.26 9.00
C GLY A 5 21.69 -15.65 8.19
N GLU A 6 20.98 -16.71 8.59
CA GLU A 6 19.74 -17.15 7.96
C GLU A 6 18.53 -16.30 8.39
N ASN A 7 18.59 -15.66 9.56
CA ASN A 7 17.52 -14.79 10.09
C ASN A 7 17.54 -13.35 9.53
N MET A 8 18.64 -12.94 8.90
CA MET A 8 18.84 -11.58 8.40
C MET A 8 18.05 -11.31 7.10
N PHE A 9 17.87 -12.33 6.26
CA PHE A 9 17.16 -12.20 4.98
C PHE A 9 15.64 -12.26 5.15
N GLU A 10 15.14 -13.07 6.07
CA GLU A 10 13.70 -13.15 6.39
C GLU A 10 13.23 -11.85 7.07
N TYR A 11 14.01 -11.34 8.03
CA TYR A 11 13.71 -10.06 8.68
C TYR A 11 13.78 -8.88 7.71
N ALA A 12 14.75 -8.88 6.79
CA ALA A 12 14.80 -7.87 5.73
C ALA A 12 13.59 -7.98 4.79
N GLY A 13 13.19 -9.21 4.40
CA GLY A 13 12.03 -9.44 3.53
C GLY A 13 10.72 -8.91 4.12
N ASP A 14 10.47 -9.13 5.41
CA ASP A 14 9.30 -8.59 6.10
C ASP A 14 9.36 -7.07 6.27
N VAL A 15 10.54 -6.52 6.57
CA VAL A 15 10.75 -5.07 6.64
C VAL A 15 10.54 -4.41 5.27
N TYR A 16 10.95 -5.06 4.16
CA TYR A 16 10.71 -4.57 2.81
C TYR A 16 9.24 -4.73 2.38
N ARG A 17 8.55 -5.81 2.78
CA ARG A 17 7.11 -5.98 2.59
C ARG A 17 6.31 -4.90 3.30
N SER A 18 6.81 -4.38 4.43
CA SER A 18 6.14 -3.32 5.20
C SER A 18 5.99 -2.01 4.42
N SER A 19 6.89 -1.72 3.46
CA SER A 19 6.89 -0.44 2.72
C SER A 19 6.04 -0.46 1.45
N TYR A 20 5.77 -1.63 0.86
CA TYR A 20 5.02 -1.74 -0.40
C TYR A 20 3.70 -2.47 -0.17
N ARG A 21 2.60 -1.83 -0.57
CA ARG A 21 1.26 -2.41 -0.49
C ARG A 21 0.91 -3.10 -1.81
N THR A 22 0.23 -4.24 -1.70
CA THR A 22 -0.43 -4.88 -2.83
C THR A 22 -1.65 -4.08 -3.27
N ILE A 23 -2.14 -4.31 -4.50
CA ILE A 23 -3.35 -3.67 -5.01
C ILE A 23 -4.56 -3.92 -4.10
N ASP A 24 -4.71 -5.14 -3.59
CA ASP A 24 -5.80 -5.49 -2.66
C ASP A 24 -5.71 -4.71 -1.35
N GLU A 25 -4.49 -4.52 -0.81
CA GLU A 25 -4.28 -3.70 0.40
C GLU A 25 -4.60 -2.23 0.15
N LEU A 26 -4.40 -1.70 -1.06
CA LEU A 26 -4.80 -0.32 -1.40
C LEU A 26 -6.32 -0.14 -1.29
N PHE A 27 -7.11 -1.13 -1.68
CA PHE A 27 -8.56 -1.09 -1.52
C PHE A 27 -8.97 -1.09 -0.03
N GLU A 28 -8.31 -1.90 0.80
CA GLU A 28 -8.59 -1.89 2.24
C GLU A 28 -8.17 -0.57 2.91
N ILE A 29 -7.08 0.08 2.46
CA ILE A 29 -6.69 1.42 2.91
C ILE A 29 -7.78 2.46 2.60
N ILE A 30 -8.34 2.45 1.38
CA ILE A 30 -9.43 3.37 1.00
C ILE A 30 -10.67 3.15 1.88
N LYS A 31 -10.99 1.89 2.17
CA LYS A 31 -12.12 1.52 3.02
C LYS A 31 -11.91 1.93 4.47
N ASP A 32 -10.72 1.74 5.03
CA ASP A 32 -10.35 2.20 6.37
C ASP A 32 -10.46 3.73 6.48
N ALA A 33 -9.92 4.46 5.50
CA ALA A 33 -9.99 5.91 5.47
C ALA A 33 -11.44 6.43 5.48
N ARG A 34 -12.34 5.79 4.71
CA ARG A 34 -13.78 6.10 4.73
C ARG A 34 -14.43 5.72 6.06
N ALA A 35 -14.08 4.57 6.63
CA ALA A 35 -14.65 4.11 7.89
C ALA A 35 -14.26 5.00 9.07
N ARG A 36 -13.08 5.61 9.01
CA ARG A 36 -12.55 6.56 9.99
C ARG A 36 -12.98 8.01 9.75
N ASP A 37 -13.81 8.25 8.74
CA ASP A 37 -14.26 9.59 8.33
C ASP A 37 -13.08 10.56 8.12
N ALA A 38 -12.07 10.11 7.36
CA ALA A 38 -10.90 10.93 7.04
C ALA A 38 -11.33 12.29 6.48
N TYR A 39 -10.71 13.36 6.98
CA TYR A 39 -11.00 14.73 6.57
C TYR A 39 -10.90 14.92 5.04
N LYS A 40 -9.93 14.26 4.41
CA LYS A 40 -9.70 14.25 2.97
C LYS A 40 -9.34 12.84 2.52
N LEU A 41 -9.96 12.45 1.40
CA LEU A 41 -9.64 11.22 0.68
C LEU A 41 -9.79 11.49 -0.82
N TYR A 42 -8.67 11.58 -1.53
CA TYR A 42 -8.64 11.60 -2.99
C TYR A 42 -8.05 10.29 -3.51
N VAL A 43 -8.73 9.69 -4.48
CA VAL A 43 -8.33 8.44 -5.10
C VAL A 43 -8.42 8.59 -6.61
N GLU A 44 -7.33 8.29 -7.30
CA GLU A 44 -7.28 8.17 -8.75
C GLU A 44 -7.20 6.69 -9.13
N TYR A 45 -8.01 6.30 -10.11
CA TYR A 45 -8.07 4.93 -10.63
C TYR A 45 -7.51 4.88 -12.05
N ASP A 46 -6.81 3.78 -12.37
CA ASP A 46 -6.52 3.43 -13.76
C ASP A 46 -7.81 2.91 -14.42
N GLU A 47 -8.40 3.69 -15.34
CA GLU A 47 -9.66 3.33 -16.02
C GLU A 47 -9.56 2.00 -16.79
N SER A 48 -8.36 1.61 -17.24
CA SER A 48 -8.16 0.39 -18.02
C SER A 48 -8.04 -0.86 -17.15
N LYS A 49 -7.49 -0.73 -15.94
CA LYS A 49 -7.22 -1.86 -15.03
C LYS A 49 -8.19 -1.95 -13.85
N GLY A 50 -8.89 -0.86 -13.54
CA GLY A 50 -9.93 -0.82 -12.50
C GLY A 50 -9.40 -0.76 -11.07
N PHE A 51 -8.12 -0.41 -10.85
CA PHE A 51 -7.51 -0.33 -9.52
C PHE A 51 -6.93 1.06 -9.22
N PRO A 52 -6.79 1.44 -7.93
CA PRO A 52 -6.25 2.74 -7.54
C PRO A 52 -4.77 2.86 -7.90
N ILE A 53 -4.40 3.98 -8.52
CA ILE A 53 -3.00 4.31 -8.87
C ILE A 53 -2.43 5.45 -8.03
N SER A 54 -3.29 6.24 -7.38
CA SER A 54 -2.90 7.30 -6.44
C SER A 54 -3.94 7.40 -5.34
N ILE A 55 -3.48 7.51 -4.09
CA ILE A 55 -4.32 7.71 -2.90
C ILE A 55 -3.67 8.78 -2.05
N ASP A 56 -4.43 9.83 -1.72
CA ASP A 56 -4.03 10.94 -0.86
C ASP A 56 -5.06 11.07 0.27
N ILE A 57 -4.61 10.80 1.50
CA ILE A 57 -5.43 10.77 2.71
C ILE A 57 -4.88 11.81 3.68
N ASP A 58 -5.77 12.59 4.27
CA ASP A 58 -5.51 13.40 5.46
C ASP A 58 -6.65 13.08 6.44
N TYR A 59 -6.31 12.54 7.60
CA TYR A 59 -7.30 12.05 8.55
C TYR A 59 -7.88 13.19 9.39
N ILE A 60 -7.05 14.17 9.75
CA ILE A 60 -7.36 15.24 10.69
C ILE A 60 -6.93 16.57 10.10
N LYS A 61 -7.92 17.43 9.83
CA LYS A 61 -7.71 18.78 9.33
C LYS A 61 -6.64 19.56 10.13
N ASN A 62 -5.63 20.06 9.42
CA ASN A 62 -4.52 20.87 9.94
C ASN A 62 -3.58 20.15 10.93
N ALA A 63 -3.64 18.82 11.04
CA ALA A 63 -2.51 18.06 11.55
C ALA A 63 -1.48 17.91 10.41
N VAL A 64 -0.20 17.76 10.77
CA VAL A 64 0.95 17.84 9.83
C VAL A 64 1.64 16.47 9.68
N ASP A 65 1.26 15.48 10.48
CA ASP A 65 1.95 14.18 10.56
C ASP A 65 0.99 12.99 10.39
N ASP A 66 -0.19 13.26 9.84
CA ASP A 66 -1.22 12.25 9.58
C ASP A 66 -1.59 12.11 8.10
N GLU A 67 -0.99 12.94 7.22
CA GLU A 67 -1.16 12.77 5.79
C GLU A 67 -0.43 11.52 5.29
N VAL A 68 -1.11 10.72 4.48
CA VAL A 68 -0.57 9.48 3.90
C VAL A 68 -0.79 9.49 2.40
N PHE A 69 0.27 9.19 1.66
CA PHE A 69 0.25 9.10 0.20
C PHE A 69 0.71 7.73 -0.29
N TYR A 70 -0.07 7.13 -1.19
CA TYR A 70 0.29 5.91 -1.92
C TYR A 70 0.26 6.16 -3.42
N SER A 71 1.27 5.66 -4.14
CA SER A 71 1.30 5.64 -5.60
C SER A 71 1.68 4.27 -6.12
N VAL A 72 1.10 3.91 -7.28
CA VAL A 72 1.43 2.68 -7.99
C VAL A 72 2.27 3.03 -9.22
N SER A 73 3.47 2.48 -9.29
CA SER A 73 4.36 2.59 -10.44
C SER A 73 4.84 1.22 -10.89
N GLU A 74 5.15 1.07 -12.18
CA GLU A 74 5.76 -0.14 -12.77
C GLU A 74 4.98 -1.44 -12.50
N TYR A 75 3.65 -1.35 -12.41
CA TYR A 75 2.79 -2.51 -12.16
C TYR A 75 2.83 -3.52 -13.32
N GLN A 76 3.12 -4.79 -12.99
CA GLN A 76 3.08 -5.91 -13.92
C GLN A 76 2.17 -7.02 -13.37
N GLU A 77 1.16 -7.40 -14.16
CA GLU A 77 0.30 -8.54 -13.86
C GLU A 77 1.04 -9.85 -14.19
N TYR A 78 1.26 -10.69 -13.18
CA TYR A 78 1.79 -12.04 -13.39
C TYR A 78 0.65 -13.05 -13.46
N ARG A 79 0.37 -13.55 -14.68
CA ARG A 79 -0.55 -14.67 -14.88
C ARG A 79 0.21 -15.98 -14.88
N ALA A 80 -0.02 -16.82 -13.87
CA ALA A 80 0.46 -18.19 -13.89
C ALA A 80 -0.45 -19.02 -14.81
N THR A 81 0.03 -19.35 -16.01
CA THR A 81 -0.63 -20.35 -16.86
C THR A 81 -0.21 -21.74 -16.38
N ILE A 82 -1.15 -22.49 -15.82
CA ILE A 82 -0.96 -23.91 -15.49
C ILE A 82 -1.34 -24.70 -16.76
N PHE A 83 -0.41 -25.49 -17.30
CA PHE A 83 -0.63 -26.42 -18.41
C PHE A 83 -1.11 -27.78 -17.92
#